data_AF-A0A1C6FY00-F1
#
_entry.id   AF-A0A1C6FY00-F1
#
_cell.length_a   1.000
_cell.length_b   1.000
_cell.length_c   1.000
_cell.angle_alpha   90.00
_cell.angle_beta   90.00
_cell.angle_gamma   90.00
#
_symmetry.space_group_name_H-M   'P 1'
#
loop_
_entity.id
_entity.type
_entity.pdbx_description
1 polymer ?
#
loop_
_entity_poly.entity_id
_entity_poly.type
_entity_poly.pdbx_seq_one_letter_code
_entity_poly.pdbx_strand_id
1 'polypeptide(L)'
;MKGYSRRYSPSATEYRTDLKEKFAISESRIRIYREKLMMGISALKPAEYDRLLDEYRAELIRHDRLERENMALEHKRYLDKDLRRLRNQENRERINY
;
A
#
# COMPACT_ATOMS: atom_id res chain seq x y z
N MET A 1 -6.45 -18.25 34.56
CA MET A 1 -6.62 -18.26 33.08
C MET A 1 -5.92 -17.03 32.51
N LYS A 2 -4.74 -17.18 31.88
CA LYS A 2 -4.10 -16.07 31.14
C LYS A 2 -4.69 -16.06 29.73
N GLY A 3 -5.54 -15.06 29.44
CA GLY A 3 -6.06 -14.81 28.10
C GLY A 3 -4.95 -14.30 27.20
N TYR A 4 -4.42 -15.16 26.33
CA TYR A 4 -3.60 -14.70 25.22
C TYR A 4 -4.53 -14.02 24.23
N SER A 5 -4.60 -12.69 24.30
CA SER A 5 -5.17 -11.87 23.23
C SER A 5 -4.42 -12.21 21.95
N ARG A 6 -5.04 -13.00 21.07
CA ARG A 6 -4.57 -13.22 19.70
C ARG A 6 -4.52 -11.84 19.07
N ARG A 7 -3.31 -11.30 18.91
CA ARG A 7 -3.09 -10.15 18.03
C ARG A 7 -3.74 -10.51 16.70
N TYR A 8 -4.81 -9.81 16.35
CA TYR A 8 -5.45 -9.95 15.06
C TYR A 8 -4.39 -9.59 14.01
N SER A 9 -3.79 -10.60 13.40
CA SER A 9 -2.98 -10.44 12.21
C SER A 9 -3.96 -10.58 11.06
N PRO A 10 -4.27 -9.48 10.34
CA PRO A 10 -5.11 -9.57 9.15
C PRO A 10 -4.53 -10.65 8.23
N SER A 11 -5.41 -11.47 7.65
CA SER A 11 -5.00 -12.37 6.59
C SER A 11 -4.35 -11.57 5.45
N ALA A 12 -3.43 -12.18 4.71
CA ALA A 12 -2.76 -11.50 3.60
C ALA A 12 -3.75 -10.94 2.55
N THR A 13 -4.96 -11.49 2.50
CA THR A 13 -6.07 -11.01 1.67
C THR A 13 -6.70 -9.73 2.22
N GLU A 14 -7.04 -9.70 3.52
CA GLU A 14 -7.60 -8.51 4.19
C GLU A 14 -6.62 -7.33 4.18
N TYR A 15 -5.32 -7.62 4.35
CA TYR A 15 -4.28 -6.59 4.25
C TYR A 15 -4.20 -6.00 2.85
N ARG A 16 -4.32 -6.83 1.81
CA ARG A 16 -4.33 -6.38 0.40
C ARG A 16 -5.57 -5.56 0.05
N THR A 17 -6.73 -5.91 0.58
CA THR A 17 -7.96 -5.14 0.34
C THR A 17 -7.88 -3.77 1.01
N ASP A 18 -7.39 -3.71 2.26
CA ASP A 18 -7.15 -2.46 2.98
C ASP A 18 -6.10 -1.58 2.26
N LEU A 19 -5.03 -2.18 1.74
CA LEU A 19 -4.03 -1.45 0.95
C LEU A 19 -4.62 -0.83 -0.31
N LYS A 20 -5.47 -1.58 -1.04
CA LYS A 20 -6.16 -1.07 -2.25
C LYS A 20 -7.11 0.08 -1.93
N GLU A 21 -7.86 -0.03 -0.84
CA GLU A 21 -8.77 1.02 -0.39
C GLU A 21 -7.99 2.30 -0.03
N LYS A 22 -6.90 2.17 0.73
CA LYS A 22 -5.99 3.28 1.04
C LYS A 22 -5.42 3.93 -0.21
N PHE A 23 -5.06 3.14 -1.22
CA PHE A 23 -4.56 3.63 -2.50
C PHE A 23 -5.62 4.47 -3.23
N ALA A 24 -6.83 3.93 -3.40
CA ALA A 24 -7.95 4.63 -4.05
C ALA A 24 -8.33 5.95 -3.34
N ILE A 25 -8.29 5.95 -2.00
CA ILE A 25 -8.51 7.16 -1.20
C ILE A 25 -7.40 8.18 -1.45
N SER A 26 -6.14 7.74 -1.51
CA SER A 26 -4.99 8.61 -1.74
C SER A 26 -5.04 9.24 -3.14
N GLU A 27 -5.35 8.47 -4.18
CA GLU A 27 -5.55 8.98 -5.55
C GLU A 27 -6.67 10.02 -5.61
N SER A 28 -7.78 9.75 -4.93
CA SER A 28 -8.91 10.68 -4.85
C SER A 28 -8.51 12.00 -4.18
N ARG A 29 -7.73 11.95 -3.10
CA ARG A 29 -7.22 13.15 -2.40
C ARG A 29 -6.24 13.94 -3.26
N ILE A 30 -5.30 13.26 -3.91
CA ILE A 30 -4.35 13.87 -4.86
C ILE A 30 -5.13 14.63 -5.94
N ARG A 31 -6.17 14.01 -6.51
CA ARG A 31 -7.02 14.67 -7.51
C ARG A 31 -7.70 15.92 -6.96
N ILE A 32 -8.33 15.82 -5.79
CA ILE A 32 -9.01 16.96 -5.13
C ILE A 32 -8.00 18.10 -4.86
N TYR A 33 -6.81 17.78 -4.35
CA TYR A 33 -5.78 18.77 -4.08
C TYR A 33 -5.28 19.45 -5.36
N ARG A 34 -5.07 18.69 -6.44
CA ARG A 34 -4.71 19.27 -7.75
C ARG A 34 -5.80 20.20 -8.29
N GLU A 35 -7.06 19.79 -8.22
CA GLU A 35 -8.19 20.62 -8.66
C GLU A 35 -8.26 21.92 -7.85
N LYS A 36 -8.17 21.84 -6.52
CA LYS A 36 -8.13 23.02 -5.65
C LYS A 36 -6.93 23.92 -5.92
N LEU A 37 -5.75 23.35 -6.17
CA LEU A 37 -4.56 24.13 -6.52
C LEU A 37 -4.76 24.86 -7.85
N MET A 38 -5.32 24.22 -8.87
CA MET A 38 -5.58 24.88 -10.16
C MET A 38 -6.62 26.01 -10.03
N MET A 39 -7.70 25.79 -9.27
CA MET A 39 -8.71 26.83 -9.03
C MET A 39 -8.20 27.95 -8.12
N GLY A 40 -7.26 27.63 -7.22
CA GLY A 40 -6.74 28.53 -6.20
C GLY A 40 -5.67 29.50 -6.66
N ILE A 41 -5.06 29.31 -7.83
CA ILE A 41 -3.95 30.14 -8.36
C ILE A 41 -4.33 31.64 -8.41
N SER A 42 -5.60 31.97 -8.66
CA SER A 42 -6.08 33.34 -8.75
C SER A 42 -7.05 33.75 -7.62
N ALA A 43 -7.42 32.82 -6.74
CA ALA A 43 -8.50 33.00 -5.76
C ALA A 43 -8.09 32.81 -4.29
N LEU A 44 -7.01 32.08 -4.00
CA LEU A 44 -6.53 31.83 -2.64
C LEU A 44 -5.51 32.88 -2.20
N LYS A 45 -5.45 33.15 -0.90
CA LYS A 45 -4.32 33.90 -0.33
C LYS A 45 -3.04 33.06 -0.45
N PRO A 46 -1.86 33.67 -0.61
CA PRO A 46 -0.60 32.94 -0.71
C PRO A 46 -0.39 31.91 0.39
N ALA A 47 -0.68 32.27 1.66
CA ALA A 47 -0.54 31.36 2.78
C ALA A 47 -1.50 30.14 2.76
N GLU A 48 -2.68 30.29 2.16
CA GLU A 48 -3.65 29.18 2.00
C GLU A 48 -3.22 28.28 0.85
N TYR A 49 -2.67 28.87 -0.21
CA TYR A 49 -2.09 28.14 -1.33
C TYR A 49 -0.87 27.31 -0.90
N ASP A 50 0.03 27.88 -0.10
CA ASP A 50 1.21 27.19 0.43
C ASP A 50 0.83 26.01 1.33
N ARG A 51 -0.16 26.18 2.22
CA ARG A 51 -0.69 25.07 3.03
C ARG A 51 -1.26 23.96 2.15
N LEU A 52 -2.00 24.31 1.11
CA LEU A 52 -2.57 23.35 0.17
C LEU A 52 -1.48 22.61 -0.62
N LEU A 53 -0.39 23.29 -0.98
CA LEU A 53 0.78 22.66 -1.60
C LEU A 53 1.46 21.67 -0.64
N ASP A 54 1.58 22.01 0.64
CA ASP A 54 2.17 21.12 1.64
C ASP A 54 1.30 19.88 1.88
N GLU A 55 -0.03 20.04 1.96
CA GLU A 55 -0.97 18.92 2.02
C GLU A 55 -0.87 18.01 0.79
N TYR A 56 -0.81 18.60 -0.40
CA TYR A 56 -0.63 17.87 -1.65
C TYR A 56 0.67 17.07 -1.67
N ARG A 57 1.79 17.68 -1.26
CA ARG A 57 3.10 17.02 -1.17
C ARG A 57 3.10 15.89 -0.15
N ALA A 58 2.48 16.09 1.00
CA ALA A 58 2.36 15.05 2.02
C ALA A 58 1.57 13.84 1.50
N GLU A 59 0.49 14.06 0.75
CA GLU A 59 -0.31 12.99 0.18
C GLU A 59 0.44 12.25 -0.96
N LEU A 60 1.27 12.94 -1.75
CA LEU A 60 2.16 12.28 -2.73
C LEU A 60 3.16 11.33 -2.06
N ILE A 61 3.77 11.75 -0.94
CA ILE A 61 4.70 10.89 -0.18
C ILE A 61 3.95 9.67 0.38
N ARG A 62 2.72 9.87 0.87
CA ARG A 62 1.87 8.78 1.35
C ARG A 62 1.56 7.79 0.23
N HIS A 63 1.24 8.28 -0.96
CA HIS A 63 0.97 7.48 -2.14
C HIS A 63 2.20 6.66 -2.56
N ASP A 64 3.39 7.27 -2.67
CA ASP A 64 4.65 6.56 -2.98
C ASP A 64 4.96 5.48 -1.95
N ARG A 65 4.72 5.75 -0.65
CA ARG A 65 4.88 4.74 0.39
C ARG A 65 3.93 3.55 0.19
N LEU A 66 2.65 3.81 -0.11
CA LEU A 66 1.66 2.75 -0.39
C LEU A 66 2.05 1.92 -1.61
N GLU A 67 2.60 2.56 -2.64
CA GLU A 67 3.08 1.88 -3.85
C GLU A 67 4.27 0.96 -3.56
N ARG A 68 5.28 1.44 -2.82
CA ARG A 68 6.42 0.62 -2.37
C ARG A 68 5.98 -0.57 -1.52
N GLU A 69 5.01 -0.35 -0.64
CA GLU A 69 4.45 -1.40 0.21
C GLU A 69 3.74 -2.47 -0.63
N ASN A 70 3.01 -2.06 -1.67
CA ASN A 70 2.39 -2.98 -2.61
C ASN A 70 3.43 -3.80 -3.39
N MET A 71 4.48 -3.15 -3.91
CA MET A 71 5.59 -3.83 -4.60
C MET A 71 6.28 -4.85 -3.69
N ALA A 72 6.52 -4.50 -2.42
CA ALA A 72 7.12 -5.42 -1.45
C ALA A 72 6.25 -6.66 -1.18
N LEU A 73 4.92 -6.49 -1.10
CA LEU A 73 3.99 -7.60 -0.95
C LEU A 73 3.98 -8.51 -2.18
N GLU A 74 4.02 -7.94 -3.38
CA GLU A 74 4.08 -8.72 -4.62
C GLU A 74 5.38 -9.52 -4.71
N HIS A 75 6.52 -8.88 -4.44
CA HIS A 75 7.81 -9.55 -4.44
C HIS A 75 7.86 -10.73 -3.45
N LYS A 76 7.37 -10.52 -2.22
CA LYS A 76 7.28 -11.59 -1.21
C LYS A 76 6.42 -12.76 -1.69
N ARG A 77 5.32 -12.49 -2.38
CA ARG A 77 4.43 -13.52 -2.94
C ARG A 77 5.12 -14.35 -4.02
N TYR A 78 5.93 -13.74 -4.88
CA TYR A 78 6.71 -14.46 -5.88
C TYR A 78 7.74 -15.37 -5.23
N LEU A 79 8.49 -14.85 -4.25
CA LEU A 79 9.48 -15.62 -3.51
C LEU A 79 8.86 -16.84 -2.80
N ASP A 80 7.74 -16.65 -2.11
CA ASP A 80 7.02 -17.75 -1.43
C ASP A 80 6.53 -18.81 -2.42
N LYS A 81 6.12 -18.40 -3.62
CA LYS A 81 5.67 -19.32 -4.68
C LYS A 81 6.83 -20.17 -5.21
N ASP A 82 8.00 -19.56 -5.40
CA ASP A 82 9.18 -20.26 -5.91
C ASP A 82 9.77 -21.22 -4.86
N LEU A 83 9.81 -20.83 -3.59
CA LEU A 83 10.20 -21.73 -2.50
C LEU A 83 9.26 -22.94 -2.38
N ARG A 84 7.95 -22.74 -2.58
CA ARG A 84 6.98 -23.85 -2.62
C ARG A 84 7.21 -24.78 -3.81
N ARG A 85 7.55 -24.24 -4.99
CA ARG A 85 7.87 -25.04 -6.18
C ARG A 85 9.09 -25.90 -5.94
N LEU A 86 10.16 -25.32 -5.39
CA LEU A 86 11.40 -26.04 -5.08
C LEU A 86 11.15 -27.19 -4.11
N ARG A 87 10.47 -26.93 -2.98
CA ARG A 87 10.12 -27.99 -2.01
C ARG A 87 9.26 -29.10 -2.61
N ASN A 88 8.32 -28.75 -3.49
CA ASN A 88 7.48 -29.74 -4.16
C ASN A 88 8.30 -30.58 -5.16
N GLN A 89 9.29 -29.99 -5.82
CA GLN A 89 10.22 -30.72 -6.68
C GLN A 89 11.08 -31.69 -5.86
N GLU A 90 11.71 -31.22 -4.78
CA GLU A 90 12.51 -32.07 -3.87
C GLU A 90 11.68 -33.23 -3.30
N ASN A 91 10.43 -32.97 -2.90
CA ASN A 91 9.53 -34.01 -2.41
C ASN A 91 9.18 -35.04 -3.48
N ARG A 92 8.99 -34.62 -4.75
CA ARG A 92 8.75 -35.56 -5.86
C ARG A 92 9.98 -36.41 -6.17
N GLU A 93 11.16 -35.80 -6.16
CA GLU A 93 12.43 -36.50 -6.35
C GLU A 93 12.69 -37.53 -5.23
N ARG A 94 12.33 -37.19 -3.98
CA ARG A 94 12.44 -38.10 -2.83
C ARG A 94 11.42 -39.24 -2.80
N ILE A 95 10.25 -39.10 -3.40
CA ILE A 95 9.22 -40.16 -3.48
C ILE A 95 9.52 -41.15 -4.61
N ASN A 96 10.28 -40.73 -5.62
CA ASN A 96 10.69 -41.57 -6.74
C ASN A 96 12.01 -42.36 -6.48
N TYR A 97 12.55 -42.29 -5.26
CA TYR A 97 13.71 -43.07 -4.77
C TYR A 97 13.23 -44.11 -3.75
#